data_AF-A0A7S6M6R2-F1
#
_entry.id   AF-A0A7S6M6R2-F1
#
_cell.length_a   1.000
_cell.length_b   1.000
_cell.length_c   1.000
_cell.angle_alpha   90.00
_cell.angle_beta   90.00
_cell.angle_gamma   90.00
#
_symmetry.space_group_name_H-M   'P 1'
#
loop_
_entity.id
_entity.type
_entity.pdbx_description
1 polymer ?
#
loop_
_entity_poly.entity_id
_entity_poly.type
_entity_poly.pdbx_seq_one_letter_code
_entity_poly.pdbx_strand_id
1 'polypeptide(L)'
;MRTGLWITGVAALIALVGGVLMWPMIADAVRNRRAANLLASEQADDRVRGAWMLLPSAAREHFVDLRDRLLRGSEADDRCREAYVYALGRSGISDALGILTAIRERDESPRVRGAALYAIARLDRTMGRAQVRRTSLELSERPNGGDPWERLGLLQARIALNDLRGMEAAFVAARSADEELRLAGSRLLTRVVRPLLEIGGAWPIEAAKAAQRASARRDGADEDDEAEAWPIALVDEVQRRCRGLDLQSVYDASTPHARAAERVHRDVRRLTSARERIRRFLFRD
;
A
#
# COMPACT_ATOMS: atom_id res chain seq x y z
N MET A 1 -8.86 1.24 -60.15
CA MET A 1 -8.53 2.23 -59.09
C MET A 1 -9.23 2.02 -57.74
N ARG A 2 -10.28 1.19 -57.60
CA ARG A 2 -10.96 0.98 -56.29
C ARG A 2 -10.22 0.07 -55.30
N THR A 3 -9.28 -0.76 -55.74
CA THR A 3 -8.53 -1.69 -54.88
C THR A 3 -7.51 -1.02 -53.96
N GLY A 4 -6.96 0.14 -54.36
CA GLY A 4 -5.95 0.85 -53.56
C GLY A 4 -6.50 1.43 -52.26
N LEU A 5 -7.75 1.91 -52.26
CA LEU A 5 -8.37 2.57 -51.10
C LEU A 5 -8.66 1.61 -49.95
N TRP A 6 -8.95 0.34 -50.27
CA TRP A 6 -9.26 -0.67 -49.25
C TRP A 6 -8.01 -1.15 -48.52
N ILE A 7 -6.89 -1.30 -49.23
CA ILE A 7 -5.61 -1.71 -48.66
C ILE A 7 -5.10 -0.65 -47.67
N THR A 8 -5.18 0.64 -48.03
CA THR A 8 -4.76 1.72 -47.12
C THR A 8 -5.63 1.80 -45.86
N GLY A 9 -6.93 1.56 -45.98
CA GLY A 9 -7.85 1.54 -44.84
C GLY A 9 -7.56 0.41 -43.86
N VAL A 10 -7.31 -0.80 -44.37
CA VAL A 10 -6.97 -1.96 -43.54
C VAL A 10 -5.62 -1.77 -42.85
N ALA A 11 -4.60 -1.26 -43.55
CA ALA A 11 -3.29 -0.99 -42.95
C ALA A 11 -3.36 0.05 -41.82
N ALA A 12 -4.13 1.14 -42.01
CA ALA A 12 -4.32 2.15 -40.98
C ALA A 12 -5.03 1.57 -39.74
N LEU A 13 -6.07 0.75 -39.93
CA LEU A 13 -6.77 0.08 -38.83
C LEU A 13 -5.84 -0.87 -38.06
N ILE A 14 -5.01 -1.65 -38.75
CA ILE A 14 -4.04 -2.55 -38.11
C ILE A 14 -3.02 -1.77 -37.29
N ALA A 15 -2.43 -0.70 -37.84
CA ALA A 15 -1.44 0.12 -37.14
C ALA A 15 -2.01 0.74 -35.85
N LEU A 16 -3.28 1.12 -35.91
CA LEU A 16 -4.02 1.78 -34.85
C LEU A 16 -4.43 0.80 -33.74
N VAL A 17 -4.94 -0.38 -34.11
CA VAL A 17 -5.21 -1.46 -33.17
C VAL A 17 -3.89 -1.91 -32.52
N GLY A 18 -2.84 -2.07 -33.31
CA GLY A 18 -1.49 -2.37 -32.83
C GLY A 18 -1.00 -1.32 -31.83
N GLY A 19 -1.12 -0.03 -32.14
CA GLY A 19 -0.73 1.06 -31.24
C GLY A 19 -1.50 1.05 -29.91
N VAL A 20 -2.82 0.80 -29.94
CA VAL A 20 -3.63 0.72 -28.72
C VAL A 20 -3.25 -0.51 -27.87
N LEU A 21 -2.95 -1.64 -28.51
CA LEU A 21 -2.52 -2.85 -27.81
C LEU A 21 -1.11 -2.74 -27.23
N MET A 22 -0.21 -2.02 -27.91
CA MET A 22 1.19 -1.83 -27.48
C MET A 22 1.37 -0.70 -26.46
N TRP A 23 0.47 0.28 -26.42
CA TRP A 23 0.52 1.40 -25.48
C TRP A 23 0.76 1.01 -24.00
N PRO A 24 0.05 0.06 -23.38
CA PRO A 24 0.32 -0.33 -22.00
C PRO A 24 1.74 -0.82 -21.79
N MET A 25 2.29 -1.58 -22.75
CA MET A 25 3.67 -2.08 -22.69
C MET A 25 4.68 -0.92 -22.76
N ILE A 26 4.44 0.08 -23.62
CA ILE A 26 5.28 1.28 -23.73
C ILE A 26 5.18 2.11 -22.44
N ALA A 27 3.98 2.32 -21.92
CA ALA A 27 3.76 3.08 -20.69
C ALA A 27 4.42 2.42 -19.47
N ASP A 28 4.35 1.08 -19.38
CA ASP A 28 5.04 0.30 -18.36
C ASP A 28 6.56 0.42 -18.51
N ALA A 29 7.10 0.31 -19.74
CA ALA A 29 8.53 0.49 -19.98
C ALA A 29 9.05 1.89 -19.60
N VAL A 30 8.31 2.95 -19.93
CA VAL A 30 8.64 4.34 -19.54
C VAL A 30 8.62 4.49 -18.02
N ARG A 31 7.61 3.91 -17.36
CA ARG A 31 7.50 3.93 -15.90
C ARG A 31 8.64 3.16 -15.24
N ASN A 32 9.00 1.98 -15.75
CA ASN A 32 10.11 1.18 -15.24
C ASN A 32 11.44 1.93 -15.36
N ARG A 33 11.69 2.58 -16.51
CA ARG A 33 12.88 3.40 -16.70
C ARG A 33 12.93 4.57 -15.72
N ARG A 34 11.79 5.24 -15.48
CA ARG A 34 11.70 6.31 -14.48
C ARG A 34 11.96 5.79 -13.07
N ALA A 35 11.38 4.64 -12.69
CA ALA A 35 11.60 4.01 -11.40
C ALA A 35 13.09 3.62 -11.21
N ALA A 36 13.72 3.05 -12.25
CA ALA A 36 15.14 2.72 -12.24
C ALA A 36 16.03 3.95 -12.03
N ASN A 37 15.75 5.05 -12.73
CA ASN A 37 16.47 6.30 -12.55
C ASN A 37 16.31 6.86 -11.13
N LEU A 38 15.10 6.80 -10.56
CA LEU A 38 14.83 7.24 -9.20
C LEU A 38 15.52 6.36 -8.15
N LEU A 39 15.55 5.04 -8.35
CA LEU A 39 16.28 4.10 -7.48
C LEU A 39 17.80 4.32 -7.52
N ALA A 40 18.33 4.83 -8.63
CA ALA A 40 19.73 5.20 -8.77
C ALA A 40 20.05 6.61 -8.23
N SER A 41 19.06 7.38 -7.77
CA SER A 41 19.27 8.73 -7.24
C SER A 41 20.07 8.72 -5.93
N GLU A 42 20.92 9.71 -5.75
CA GLU A 42 21.63 9.96 -4.50
C GLU A 42 20.68 10.40 -3.37
N GLN A 43 19.53 10.99 -3.72
CA GLN A 43 18.54 11.46 -2.77
C GLN A 43 17.65 10.31 -2.29
N ALA A 44 17.55 10.14 -0.96
CA ALA A 44 16.75 9.08 -0.35
C ALA A 44 15.27 9.14 -0.74
N ASP A 45 14.68 10.34 -0.77
CA ASP A 45 13.27 10.53 -1.14
C ASP A 45 12.97 10.08 -2.57
N ASP A 46 13.89 10.31 -3.51
CA ASP A 46 13.77 9.82 -4.87
C ASP A 46 13.83 8.29 -4.91
N ARG A 47 14.73 7.67 -4.15
CA ARG A 47 14.80 6.20 -4.06
C ARG A 47 13.54 5.59 -3.47
N VAL A 48 12.96 6.22 -2.43
CA VAL A 48 11.67 5.85 -1.86
C VAL A 48 10.58 5.92 -2.92
N ARG A 49 10.48 7.04 -3.65
CA ARG A 49 9.52 7.20 -4.77
C ARG A 49 9.74 6.14 -5.86
N GLY A 50 10.99 5.88 -6.24
CA GLY A 50 11.37 4.86 -7.20
C GLY A 50 10.89 3.48 -6.78
N ALA A 51 11.07 3.11 -5.52
CA ALA A 51 10.58 1.85 -4.96
C ALA A 51 9.05 1.75 -4.99
N TRP A 52 8.33 2.82 -4.66
CA TRP A 52 6.86 2.84 -4.71
C TRP A 52 6.31 2.82 -6.14
N MET A 53 7.07 3.31 -7.12
CA MET A 53 6.71 3.25 -8.54
C MET A 53 6.85 1.85 -9.14
N LEU A 54 7.60 0.95 -8.51
CA LEU A 54 7.74 -0.42 -8.99
C LEU A 54 6.40 -1.15 -8.89
N LEU A 55 5.83 -1.44 -10.07
CA LEU A 55 4.70 -2.35 -10.21
C LEU A 55 5.14 -3.79 -9.90
N PRO A 56 4.21 -4.71 -9.58
CA PRO A 56 4.55 -6.12 -9.37
C PRO A 56 5.35 -6.75 -10.53
N SER A 57 5.06 -6.39 -11.78
CA SER A 57 5.81 -6.86 -12.95
C SER A 57 7.23 -6.28 -13.03
N ALA A 58 7.37 -4.96 -12.84
CA ALA A 58 8.64 -4.24 -12.85
C ALA A 58 9.56 -4.67 -11.69
N ALA A 59 8.96 -4.99 -10.54
CA ALA A 59 9.69 -5.45 -9.37
C ALA A 59 10.50 -6.72 -9.64
N ARG A 60 10.15 -7.52 -10.66
CA ARG A 60 10.93 -8.70 -11.06
C ARG A 60 12.23 -8.35 -11.75
N GLU A 61 12.21 -7.34 -12.62
CA GLU A 61 13.42 -6.83 -13.30
C GLU A 61 14.39 -6.21 -12.29
N HIS A 62 13.85 -5.49 -11.31
CA HIS A 62 14.63 -4.82 -10.27
C HIS A 62 14.84 -5.67 -9.00
N PHE A 63 14.33 -6.90 -8.96
CA PHE A 63 14.38 -7.77 -7.78
C PHE A 63 15.82 -7.97 -7.30
N VAL A 64 16.73 -8.26 -8.23
CA VAL A 64 18.14 -8.52 -7.95
C VAL A 64 18.81 -7.29 -7.35
N ASP A 65 18.57 -6.09 -7.89
CA ASP A 65 19.15 -4.84 -7.38
C ASP A 65 18.63 -4.51 -5.98
N LEU A 66 17.31 -4.55 -5.76
CA LEU A 66 16.72 -4.30 -4.44
C LEU A 66 17.21 -5.31 -3.39
N ARG A 67 17.25 -6.60 -3.75
CA ARG A 67 17.77 -7.66 -2.90
C ARG A 67 19.22 -7.38 -2.52
N ASP A 68 20.07 -7.11 -3.50
CA ASP A 68 21.50 -6.96 -3.28
C ASP A 68 21.77 -5.72 -2.40
N ARG A 69 21.03 -4.64 -2.59
CA ARG A 69 21.12 -3.44 -1.72
C ARG A 69 20.75 -3.73 -0.27
N LEU A 70 19.66 -4.49 -0.05
CA LEU A 70 19.20 -4.88 1.29
C LEU A 70 20.17 -5.84 1.97
N LEU A 71 20.64 -6.88 1.26
CA LEU A 71 21.52 -7.90 1.85
C LEU A 71 22.94 -7.40 2.10
N ARG A 72 23.45 -6.51 1.24
CA ARG A 72 24.80 -5.92 1.42
C ARG A 72 24.80 -4.75 2.41
N GLY A 73 23.63 -4.31 2.86
CA GLY A 73 23.51 -3.14 3.74
C GLY A 73 23.96 -1.85 3.06
N SER A 74 23.90 -1.75 1.73
CA SER A 74 24.35 -0.55 1.01
C SER A 74 23.36 0.61 1.10
N GLU A 75 22.13 0.35 1.54
CA GLU A 75 21.11 1.37 1.79
C GLU A 75 21.07 1.73 3.29
N ALA A 76 21.67 2.86 3.64
CA ALA A 76 21.74 3.35 5.02
C ALA A 76 20.40 3.89 5.54
N ASP A 77 19.59 4.47 4.65
CA ASP A 77 18.31 5.10 5.01
C ASP A 77 17.23 4.03 5.23
N ASP A 78 16.59 4.06 6.40
CA ASP A 78 15.61 3.05 6.78
C ASP A 78 14.24 3.23 6.08
N ARG A 79 13.89 4.45 5.65
CA ARG A 79 12.71 4.73 4.80
C ARG A 79 12.91 4.11 3.42
N CYS A 80 14.11 4.20 2.85
CA CYS A 80 14.47 3.49 1.62
C CYS A 80 14.38 1.97 1.80
N ARG A 81 14.99 1.42 2.86
CA ARG A 81 14.93 -0.04 3.12
C ARG A 81 13.50 -0.54 3.33
N GLU A 82 12.68 0.20 4.07
CA GLU A 82 11.25 -0.08 4.24
C GLU A 82 10.53 -0.11 2.88
N ALA A 83 10.74 0.91 2.05
CA ALA A 83 10.12 0.99 0.73
C ALA A 83 10.54 -0.19 -0.18
N TYR A 84 11.81 -0.59 -0.15
CA TYR A 84 12.30 -1.77 -0.88
C TYR A 84 11.64 -3.05 -0.38
N VAL A 85 11.52 -3.22 0.94
CA VAL A 85 10.82 -4.36 1.56
C VAL A 85 9.35 -4.42 1.12
N TYR A 86 8.66 -3.29 1.09
CA TYR A 86 7.29 -3.23 0.58
C TYR A 86 7.22 -3.55 -0.92
N ALA A 87 8.15 -3.07 -1.73
CA ALA A 87 8.21 -3.39 -3.16
C ALA A 87 8.41 -4.92 -3.37
N LEU A 88 9.32 -5.53 -2.62
CA LEU A 88 9.52 -6.99 -2.62
C LEU A 88 8.24 -7.74 -2.21
N GLY A 89 7.57 -7.32 -1.13
CA GLY A 89 6.31 -7.91 -0.67
C GLY A 89 5.14 -7.76 -1.65
N ARG A 90 5.21 -6.80 -2.59
CA ARG A 90 4.21 -6.59 -3.65
C ARG A 90 4.55 -7.31 -4.96
N SER A 91 5.80 -7.73 -5.15
CA SER A 91 6.27 -8.39 -6.38
C SER A 91 5.62 -9.75 -6.64
N GLY A 92 5.18 -10.46 -5.59
CA GLY A 92 4.68 -11.83 -5.69
C GLY A 92 5.78 -12.87 -5.94
N ILE A 93 7.05 -12.50 -5.84
CA ILE A 93 8.21 -13.39 -6.04
C ILE A 93 8.44 -14.18 -4.75
N SER A 94 8.20 -15.49 -4.79
CA SER A 94 8.40 -16.40 -3.65
C SER A 94 9.85 -16.38 -3.14
N ASP A 95 10.82 -16.17 -4.02
CA ASP A 95 12.24 -16.12 -3.67
C ASP A 95 12.59 -14.94 -2.75
N ALA A 96 11.70 -13.94 -2.64
CA ALA A 96 11.83 -12.86 -1.68
C ALA A 96 11.71 -13.33 -0.21
N LEU A 97 11.05 -14.47 0.06
CA LEU A 97 10.74 -14.93 1.42
C LEU A 97 11.99 -15.13 2.28
N GLY A 98 13.05 -15.71 1.70
CA GLY A 98 14.31 -15.93 2.42
C GLY A 98 14.97 -14.61 2.83
N ILE A 99 14.99 -13.64 1.93
CA ILE A 99 15.56 -12.30 2.17
C ILE A 99 14.73 -11.54 3.20
N LEU A 100 13.40 -11.52 3.04
CA LEU A 100 12.49 -10.85 3.97
C LEU A 100 12.58 -11.45 5.38
N THR A 101 12.78 -12.77 5.50
CA THR A 101 13.00 -13.42 6.79
C THR A 101 14.32 -12.97 7.41
N ALA A 102 15.41 -12.93 6.63
CA ALA A 102 16.69 -12.43 7.11
C ALA A 102 16.60 -10.97 7.57
N ILE A 103 15.91 -10.10 6.81
CA ILE A 103 15.67 -8.70 7.18
C ILE A 103 14.86 -8.59 8.47
N ARG A 104 13.77 -9.37 8.60
CA ARG A 104 12.96 -9.40 9.83
C ARG A 104 13.78 -9.77 11.06
N GLU A 105 14.76 -10.65 10.91
CA GLU A 105 15.57 -11.15 12.02
C GLU A 105 16.77 -10.24 12.34
N ARG A 106 17.34 -9.55 11.34
CA ARG A 106 18.67 -8.90 11.46
C ARG A 106 18.71 -7.40 11.20
N ASP A 107 17.69 -6.81 10.56
CA ASP A 107 17.72 -5.35 10.32
C ASP A 107 17.68 -4.61 11.65
N GLU A 108 18.47 -3.56 11.78
CA GLU A 108 18.60 -2.76 13.00
C GLU A 108 17.36 -1.90 13.25
N SER A 109 16.67 -1.48 12.20
CA SER A 109 15.48 -0.63 12.29
C SER A 109 14.22 -1.44 12.62
N PRO A 110 13.54 -1.18 13.76
CA PRO A 110 12.26 -1.81 14.11
C PRO A 110 11.19 -1.63 13.03
N ARG A 111 11.22 -0.49 12.34
CA ARG A 111 10.35 -0.15 11.21
C ARG A 111 10.55 -1.10 10.04
N VAL A 112 11.79 -1.32 9.63
CA VAL A 112 12.12 -2.22 8.52
C VAL A 112 11.79 -3.67 8.88
N ARG A 113 12.07 -4.11 10.12
CA ARG A 113 11.65 -5.43 10.62
C ARG A 113 10.13 -5.60 10.58
N GLY A 114 9.37 -4.58 10.99
CA GLY A 114 7.91 -4.56 10.92
C GLY A 114 7.37 -4.66 9.49
N ALA A 115 7.94 -3.90 8.55
CA ALA A 115 7.60 -3.96 7.14
C ALA A 115 7.91 -5.34 6.53
N ALA A 116 9.02 -5.97 6.93
CA ALA A 116 9.40 -7.30 6.46
C ALA A 116 8.40 -8.36 6.92
N LEU A 117 7.95 -8.29 8.18
CA LEU A 117 6.89 -9.18 8.68
C LEU A 117 5.59 -9.04 7.88
N TYR A 118 5.19 -7.80 7.58
CA TYR A 118 4.03 -7.55 6.73
C TYR A 118 4.21 -8.11 5.31
N ALA A 119 5.38 -7.90 4.70
CA ALA A 119 5.69 -8.41 3.37
C ALA A 119 5.63 -9.95 3.32
N ILE A 120 6.19 -10.64 4.34
CA ILE A 120 6.09 -12.11 4.47
C ILE A 120 4.62 -12.54 4.54
N ALA A 121 3.81 -11.89 5.39
CA ALA A 121 2.40 -12.22 5.55
C ALA A 121 1.56 -12.07 4.28
N ARG A 122 1.97 -11.18 3.37
CA ARG A 122 1.35 -11.01 2.06
C ARG A 122 1.76 -12.08 1.05
N LEU A 123 3.04 -12.44 1.03
CA LEU A 123 3.60 -13.39 0.05
C LEU A 123 3.21 -14.83 0.39
N ASP A 124 3.32 -15.20 1.67
CA ASP A 124 3.00 -16.54 2.15
C ASP A 124 2.20 -16.46 3.45
N ARG A 125 0.93 -16.87 3.39
CA ARG A 125 0.02 -16.82 4.55
C ARG A 125 0.41 -17.80 5.64
N THR A 126 0.96 -18.96 5.29
CA THR A 126 1.31 -20.01 6.26
C THR A 126 2.53 -19.58 7.05
N MET A 127 3.59 -19.17 6.34
CA MET A 127 4.81 -18.62 6.93
C MET A 127 4.51 -17.32 7.68
N GLY A 128 3.68 -16.45 7.11
CA GLY A 128 3.21 -15.22 7.73
C GLY A 128 2.54 -15.44 9.08
N ARG A 129 1.61 -16.40 9.19
CA ARG A 129 0.97 -16.76 10.47
C ARG A 129 1.98 -17.25 11.50
N ALA A 130 2.95 -18.07 11.09
CA ALA A 130 4.00 -18.57 11.98
C ALA A 130 4.86 -17.41 12.51
N GLN A 131 5.29 -16.50 11.62
CA GLN A 131 6.11 -15.34 11.98
C GLN A 131 5.35 -14.31 12.84
N VAL A 132 4.07 -14.06 12.56
CA VAL A 132 3.20 -13.20 13.38
C VAL A 132 3.03 -13.77 14.78
N ARG A 133 2.81 -15.08 14.91
CA ARG A 133 2.71 -15.74 16.22
C ARG A 133 4.02 -15.63 17.00
N ARG A 134 5.16 -15.95 16.36
CA ARG A 134 6.50 -15.82 16.97
C ARG A 134 6.75 -14.38 17.45
N THR A 135 6.56 -13.41 16.57
CA THR A 135 6.76 -11.99 16.89
C THR A 135 5.84 -11.52 18.02
N SER A 136 4.60 -11.99 18.05
CA SER A 136 3.66 -11.65 19.13
C SER A 136 4.13 -12.13 20.50
N LEU A 137 4.75 -13.32 20.56
CA LEU A 137 5.31 -13.85 21.80
C LEU A 137 6.56 -13.05 22.21
N GLU A 138 7.48 -12.83 21.27
CA GLU A 138 8.70 -12.03 21.49
C GLU A 138 8.37 -10.62 22.01
N LEU A 139 7.37 -9.95 21.45
CA LEU A 139 6.96 -8.62 21.90
C LEU A 139 6.26 -8.65 23.26
N SER A 140 5.53 -9.73 23.59
CA SER A 140 4.85 -9.85 24.89
C SER A 140 5.83 -10.04 26.06
N GLU A 141 7.02 -10.58 25.79
CA GLU A 141 8.08 -10.77 26.78
C GLU A 141 8.91 -9.51 27.02
N ARG A 142 8.86 -8.53 26.10
CA ARG A 142 9.61 -7.28 26.22
C ARG A 142 8.90 -6.28 27.15
N PRO A 143 9.65 -5.51 27.96
CA PRO A 143 9.07 -4.40 28.70
C PRO A 143 8.39 -3.42 27.73
N ASN A 144 7.19 -2.94 28.08
CA ASN A 144 6.35 -2.06 27.27
C ASN A 144 5.88 -2.62 25.91
N GLY A 145 6.05 -3.92 25.65
CA GLY A 145 5.58 -4.54 24.43
C GLY A 145 6.46 -4.30 23.19
N GLY A 146 7.70 -3.81 23.38
CA GLY A 146 8.65 -3.51 22.31
C GLY A 146 8.45 -2.16 21.61
N ASP A 147 9.14 -1.99 20.49
CA ASP A 147 9.15 -0.72 19.74
C ASP A 147 7.79 -0.45 19.06
N PRO A 148 7.27 0.79 19.06
CA PRO A 148 5.99 1.13 18.44
C PRO A 148 5.90 0.79 16.94
N TRP A 149 6.99 0.94 16.17
CA TRP A 149 7.02 0.59 14.75
C TRP A 149 6.92 -0.92 14.54
N GLU A 150 7.58 -1.73 15.38
CA GLU A 150 7.44 -3.19 15.35
C GLU A 150 6.00 -3.62 15.65
N ARG A 151 5.37 -3.00 16.65
CA ARG A 151 3.97 -3.28 17.00
C ARG A 151 3.02 -2.91 15.85
N LEU A 152 3.26 -1.79 15.18
CA LEU A 152 2.49 -1.37 14.02
C LEU A 152 2.70 -2.34 12.84
N GLY A 153 3.94 -2.78 12.59
CA GLY A 153 4.25 -3.79 11.57
C GLY A 153 3.60 -5.14 11.84
N LEU A 154 3.61 -5.60 13.10
CA LEU A 154 2.87 -6.80 13.53
C LEU A 154 1.36 -6.67 13.25
N LEU A 155 0.78 -5.52 13.57
CA LEU A 155 -0.64 -5.26 13.30
C LEU A 155 -0.94 -5.26 11.80
N GLN A 156 -0.11 -4.61 10.98
CA GLN A 156 -0.26 -4.65 9.53
C GLN A 156 -0.19 -6.09 8.99
N ALA A 157 0.74 -6.90 9.50
CA ALA A 157 0.87 -8.31 9.12
C ALA A 157 -0.37 -9.13 9.52
N ARG A 158 -0.94 -8.90 10.70
CA ARG A 158 -2.21 -9.52 11.12
C ARG A 158 -3.37 -9.13 10.20
N ILE A 159 -3.48 -7.84 9.86
CA ILE A 159 -4.52 -7.36 8.94
C ILE A 159 -4.38 -8.03 7.56
N ALA A 160 -3.15 -8.20 7.05
CA ALA A 160 -2.91 -8.94 5.81
C ALA A 160 -3.40 -10.40 5.86
N LEU A 161 -3.46 -10.97 7.07
CA LEU A 161 -3.96 -12.32 7.37
C LEU A 161 -5.44 -12.34 7.76
N ASN A 162 -6.16 -11.23 7.67
CA ASN A 162 -7.56 -11.04 8.09
C ASN A 162 -7.77 -11.15 9.62
N ASP A 163 -6.79 -10.72 10.41
CA ASP A 163 -6.84 -10.68 11.86
C ASP A 163 -6.73 -9.23 12.34
N LEU A 164 -7.77 -8.72 12.99
CA LEU A 164 -7.83 -7.36 13.52
C LEU A 164 -7.42 -7.29 15.00
N ARG A 165 -6.96 -8.38 15.61
CA ARG A 165 -6.51 -8.34 17.02
C ARG A 165 -5.27 -7.48 17.17
N GLY A 166 -5.25 -6.63 18.19
CA GLY A 166 -4.15 -5.70 18.45
C GLY A 166 -4.30 -4.34 17.78
N MET A 167 -5.51 -3.96 17.32
CA MET A 167 -5.77 -2.63 16.75
C MET A 167 -5.37 -1.48 17.68
N GLU A 168 -5.22 -1.73 18.98
CA GLU A 168 -4.68 -0.79 19.96
C GLU A 168 -3.32 -0.20 19.52
N ALA A 169 -2.49 -0.98 18.82
CA ALA A 169 -1.22 -0.49 18.30
C ALA A 169 -1.39 0.66 17.30
N ALA A 170 -2.44 0.64 16.45
CA ALA A 170 -2.72 1.75 15.54
C ALA A 170 -3.18 3.01 16.27
N PHE A 171 -3.98 2.87 17.34
CA PHE A 171 -4.41 3.99 18.17
C PHE A 171 -3.27 4.59 18.98
N VAL A 172 -2.33 3.77 19.46
CA VAL A 172 -1.10 4.25 20.11
C VAL A 172 -0.23 4.99 19.09
N ALA A 173 0.01 4.40 17.91
CA ALA A 173 0.77 5.03 16.84
C ALA A 173 0.16 6.38 16.43
N ALA A 174 -1.16 6.44 16.20
CA ALA A 174 -1.89 7.66 15.81
C ALA A 174 -1.92 8.76 16.90
N ARG A 175 -1.46 8.49 18.12
CA ARG A 175 -1.25 9.50 19.18
C ARG A 175 0.21 9.85 19.41
N SER A 176 1.13 9.22 18.67
CA SER A 176 2.55 9.42 18.87
C SER A 176 2.95 10.89 18.65
N ALA A 177 3.96 11.33 19.40
CA ALA A 177 4.65 12.58 19.13
C ALA A 177 5.50 12.50 17.85
N ASP A 178 5.98 11.30 17.51
CA ASP A 178 6.62 11.00 16.23
C ASP A 178 5.59 11.17 15.10
N GLU A 179 5.86 12.12 14.21
CA GLU A 179 4.96 12.50 13.12
C GLU A 179 4.77 11.38 12.09
N GLU A 180 5.83 10.66 11.73
CA GLU A 180 5.75 9.58 10.74
C GLU A 180 4.96 8.39 11.30
N LEU A 181 5.19 8.05 12.57
CA LEU A 181 4.43 6.99 13.24
C LEU A 181 2.95 7.38 13.40
N ARG A 182 2.69 8.65 13.75
CA ARG A 182 1.33 9.21 13.84
C ARG A 182 0.60 9.14 12.51
N LEU A 183 1.27 9.49 11.42
CA LEU A 183 0.75 9.42 10.06
C LEU A 183 0.47 7.97 9.66
N ALA A 184 1.42 7.05 9.91
CA ALA A 184 1.25 5.63 9.61
C ALA A 184 0.07 5.00 10.38
N GLY A 185 -0.08 5.32 11.68
CA GLY A 185 -1.23 4.92 12.49
C GLY A 185 -2.55 5.46 11.95
N SER A 186 -2.60 6.75 11.64
CA SER A 186 -3.81 7.43 11.10
C SER A 186 -4.23 6.85 9.75
N ARG A 187 -3.27 6.56 8.86
CA ARG A 187 -3.53 5.88 7.58
C ARG A 187 -4.11 4.48 7.77
N LEU A 188 -3.59 3.74 8.75
CA LEU A 188 -4.10 2.41 9.05
C LEU A 188 -5.54 2.46 9.58
N LEU A 189 -5.83 3.39 10.51
CA LEU A 189 -7.18 3.63 11.03
C LEU A 189 -8.15 4.06 9.91
N THR A 190 -7.70 4.95 9.02
CA THR A 190 -8.48 5.38 7.85
C THR A 190 -8.81 4.22 6.92
N ARG A 191 -7.85 3.32 6.69
CA ARG A 191 -8.02 2.20 5.77
C ARG A 191 -8.89 1.09 6.34
N VAL A 192 -8.79 0.82 7.65
CA VAL A 192 -9.38 -0.36 8.28
C VAL A 192 -10.58 0.00 9.15
N VAL A 193 -10.40 0.92 10.10
CA VAL A 193 -11.42 1.21 11.12
C VAL A 193 -12.54 2.07 10.57
N ARG A 194 -12.22 3.10 9.78
CA ARG A 194 -13.25 4.00 9.21
C ARG A 194 -14.33 3.24 8.42
N PRO A 195 -14.01 2.37 7.44
CA PRO A 195 -15.05 1.62 6.71
C PRO A 195 -15.91 0.74 7.63
N LEU A 196 -15.31 0.12 8.65
CA LEU A 196 -16.04 -0.73 9.59
C LEU A 196 -17.02 0.08 10.45
N LEU A 197 -16.61 1.26 10.90
CA LEU A 197 -17.50 2.17 11.63
C LEU A 197 -18.57 2.78 10.74
N GLU A 198 -18.27 3.08 9.47
CA GLU A 198 -19.28 3.54 8.50
C GLU A 198 -20.35 2.46 8.26
N ILE A 199 -19.94 1.20 8.06
CA ILE A 199 -20.85 0.05 7.91
C ILE A 199 -21.68 -0.15 9.18
N GLY A 200 -21.07 -0.01 10.36
CA GLY A 200 -21.75 -0.13 11.65
C GLY A 200 -22.58 1.10 12.05
N GLY A 201 -22.67 2.15 11.22
CA GLY A 201 -23.36 3.40 11.57
C GLY A 201 -22.74 4.15 12.75
N ALA A 202 -21.49 3.83 13.11
CA ALA A 202 -20.77 4.32 14.28
C ALA A 202 -19.68 5.34 13.92
N TRP A 203 -19.56 5.80 12.67
CA TRP A 203 -18.55 6.80 12.30
C TRP A 203 -18.85 8.18 12.94
N PRO A 204 -17.87 8.84 13.60
CA PRO A 204 -18.08 10.16 14.21
C PRO A 204 -18.04 11.29 13.18
N ILE A 205 -19.13 11.44 12.40
CA ILE A 205 -19.25 12.38 11.29
C ILE A 205 -18.83 13.81 11.69
N GLU A 206 -19.31 14.32 12.81
CA GLU A 206 -19.03 15.70 13.23
C GLU A 206 -17.56 15.91 13.65
N ALA A 207 -16.96 14.95 14.35
CA ALA A 207 -15.53 15.01 14.68
C ALA A 207 -14.66 14.91 13.41
N ALA A 208 -15.04 14.06 12.45
CA ALA A 208 -14.35 13.92 11.17
C ALA A 208 -14.44 15.21 10.32
N LYS A 209 -15.61 15.84 10.24
CA LYS A 209 -15.78 17.15 9.58
C LYS A 209 -14.95 18.24 10.27
N ALA A 210 -14.92 18.25 11.60
CA ALA A 210 -14.12 19.21 12.35
C ALA A 210 -12.62 19.02 12.07
N ALA A 211 -12.14 17.78 12.02
CA ALA A 211 -10.78 17.45 11.62
C ALA A 211 -10.47 17.95 10.20
N GLN A 212 -11.33 17.64 9.23
CA GLN A 212 -11.15 18.06 7.84
C GLN A 212 -11.12 19.60 7.67
N ARG A 213 -11.92 20.34 8.45
CA ARG A 213 -11.88 21.80 8.44
C ARG A 213 -10.60 22.36 9.05
N ALA A 214 -10.03 21.69 10.06
CA ALA A 214 -8.75 22.08 10.64
C ALA A 214 -7.61 21.88 9.62
N SER A 215 -7.65 20.75 8.91
CA SER A 215 -6.75 20.42 7.79
C SER A 215 -6.79 21.45 6.67
N ALA A 216 -8.00 21.79 6.19
CA ALA A 216 -8.18 22.70 5.06
C ALA A 216 -7.72 24.15 5.31
N ARG A 217 -7.45 24.53 6.56
CA ARG A 217 -6.92 25.87 6.91
C ARG A 217 -5.39 25.95 6.84
N ARG A 218 -4.69 24.82 6.68
CA ARG A 218 -3.27 24.84 6.32
C ARG A 218 -3.17 25.14 4.83
N ASP A 219 -3.10 26.43 4.50
CA ASP A 219 -2.92 26.90 3.13
C ASP A 219 -1.67 26.26 2.50
N GLY A 220 -1.85 25.58 1.37
CA GLY A 220 -0.76 25.07 0.53
C GLY A 220 -0.55 23.55 0.52
N ALA A 221 -1.44 22.73 1.10
CA ALA A 221 -1.41 21.29 0.86
C ALA A 221 -1.89 20.99 -0.56
N ASP A 222 -1.03 20.41 -1.41
CA ASP A 222 -1.43 19.92 -2.72
C ASP A 222 -2.57 18.91 -2.55
N GLU A 223 -3.56 18.92 -3.46
CA GLU A 223 -4.75 18.07 -3.38
C GLU A 223 -4.42 16.56 -3.40
N ASP A 224 -3.20 16.22 -3.81
CA ASP A 224 -2.62 14.87 -3.86
C ASP A 224 -1.78 14.51 -2.61
N ASP A 225 -1.50 15.46 -1.72
CA ASP A 225 -0.70 15.24 -0.51
C ASP A 225 -1.51 14.46 0.54
N GLU A 226 -1.30 13.15 0.49
CA GLU A 226 -1.02 12.32 1.66
C GLU A 226 -1.93 12.53 2.87
N ALA A 227 -2.98 11.71 2.96
CA ALA A 227 -3.88 11.56 4.12
C ALA A 227 -3.28 12.06 5.45
N GLU A 228 -3.68 13.26 5.87
CA GLU A 228 -3.14 13.94 7.04
C GLU A 228 -3.32 13.08 8.31
N ALA A 229 -2.38 13.22 9.25
CA ALA A 229 -2.50 12.64 10.57
C ALA A 229 -3.83 13.05 11.22
N TRP A 230 -4.57 12.09 11.76
CA TRP A 230 -5.82 12.38 12.44
C TRP A 230 -5.56 13.24 13.68
N PRO A 231 -6.37 14.27 13.94
CA PRO A 231 -6.32 14.98 15.21
C PRO A 231 -6.55 14.02 16.38
N ILE A 232 -5.82 14.21 17.49
CA ILE A 232 -5.90 13.34 18.67
C ILE A 232 -7.35 13.18 19.15
N ALA A 233 -8.14 14.26 19.14
CA ALA A 233 -9.56 14.23 19.51
C ALA A 233 -10.40 13.27 18.63
N LEU A 234 -10.10 13.19 17.33
CA LEU A 234 -10.75 12.23 16.43
C LEU A 234 -10.30 10.80 16.75
N VAL A 235 -9.01 10.59 17.02
CA VAL A 235 -8.46 9.28 17.40
C VAL A 235 -9.11 8.78 18.70
N ASP A 236 -9.27 9.66 19.70
CA ASP A 236 -9.93 9.36 20.98
C ASP A 236 -11.39 8.97 20.80
N GLU A 237 -12.14 9.75 20.02
CA GLU A 237 -13.55 9.48 19.75
C GLU A 237 -13.74 8.17 18.98
N VAL A 238 -12.91 7.90 17.96
CA VAL A 238 -12.93 6.64 17.21
C VAL A 238 -12.60 5.47 18.14
N GLN A 239 -11.54 5.58 18.97
CA GLN A 239 -11.20 4.50 19.90
C GLN A 239 -12.34 4.23 20.90
N ARG A 240 -12.96 5.28 21.44
CA ARG A 240 -14.09 5.16 22.36
C ARG A 240 -15.24 4.37 21.73
N ARG A 241 -15.57 4.63 20.46
CA ARG A 241 -16.61 3.89 19.73
C ARG A 241 -16.21 2.45 19.44
N CYS A 242 -14.93 2.20 19.11
CA CYS A 242 -14.42 0.85 18.89
C CYS A 242 -14.46 -0.04 20.15
N ARG A 243 -14.37 0.52 21.37
CA ARG A 243 -14.42 -0.28 22.61
C ARG A 243 -15.72 -1.06 22.81
N GLY A 244 -16.83 -0.59 22.23
CA GLY A 244 -18.13 -1.28 22.28
C GLY A 244 -18.38 -2.22 21.11
N LEU A 245 -17.42 -2.39 20.19
CA LEU A 245 -17.59 -3.13 18.95
C LEU A 245 -16.58 -4.28 18.89
N ASP A 246 -17.07 -5.47 18.58
CA ASP A 246 -16.21 -6.54 18.11
C ASP A 246 -15.84 -6.28 16.64
N LEU A 247 -14.73 -5.56 16.45
CA LEU A 247 -14.24 -5.20 15.12
C LEU A 247 -13.98 -6.42 14.24
N GLN A 248 -13.56 -7.55 14.82
CA GLN A 248 -13.32 -8.79 14.07
C GLN A 248 -14.64 -9.35 13.55
N SER A 249 -15.66 -9.45 14.40
CA SER A 249 -17.00 -9.91 13.98
C SER A 249 -17.62 -9.01 12.92
N VAL A 250 -17.50 -7.69 13.04
CA VAL A 250 -17.97 -6.74 11.99
C VAL A 250 -17.19 -6.91 10.69
N TYR A 251 -15.87 -7.12 10.76
CA TYR A 251 -15.03 -7.37 9.60
C TYR A 251 -15.39 -8.68 8.90
N ASP A 252 -15.56 -9.77 9.64
CA ASP A 252 -15.91 -11.08 9.10
C ASP A 252 -17.31 -11.08 8.46
N ALA A 253 -18.28 -10.38 9.07
CA ALA A 253 -19.61 -10.19 8.51
C ALA A 253 -19.62 -9.33 7.23
N SER A 254 -18.78 -8.29 7.17
CA SER A 254 -18.73 -7.37 6.01
C SER A 254 -17.88 -7.86 4.84
N THR A 255 -16.89 -8.73 5.10
CA THR A 255 -15.92 -9.21 4.09
C THR A 255 -16.56 -9.82 2.83
N PRO A 256 -17.60 -10.68 2.91
CA PRO A 256 -18.26 -11.23 1.72
C PRO A 256 -18.84 -10.15 0.81
N HIS A 257 -19.47 -9.13 1.41
CA HIS A 257 -20.06 -8.00 0.71
C HIS A 257 -18.99 -7.09 0.11
N ALA A 258 -17.93 -6.78 0.86
CA ALA A 258 -16.80 -6.00 0.37
C ALA A 258 -16.15 -6.66 -0.85
N ARG A 259 -15.93 -7.99 -0.83
CA ARG A 259 -15.41 -8.75 -1.97
C ARG A 259 -16.35 -8.74 -3.17
N ALA A 260 -17.65 -8.78 -2.95
CA ALA A 260 -18.65 -8.66 -4.03
C ALA A 260 -18.61 -7.27 -4.66
N ALA A 261 -18.60 -6.21 -3.85
CA ALA A 261 -18.50 -4.83 -4.30
C ALA A 261 -17.19 -4.56 -5.05
N GLU A 262 -16.06 -5.10 -4.59
CA GLU A 262 -14.77 -4.93 -5.26
C GLU A 262 -14.75 -5.58 -6.66
N ARG A 263 -15.42 -6.73 -6.83
CA ARG A 263 -15.61 -7.35 -8.15
C ARG A 263 -16.38 -6.42 -9.09
N VAL A 264 -17.53 -5.90 -8.62
CA VAL A 264 -18.36 -4.97 -9.41
C VAL A 264 -17.57 -3.71 -9.79
N HIS A 265 -16.87 -3.08 -8.85
CA HIS A 265 -16.05 -1.90 -9.13
C HIS A 265 -14.94 -2.19 -10.15
N ARG A 266 -14.29 -3.35 -10.06
CA ARG A 266 -13.27 -3.77 -11.03
C ARG A 266 -13.85 -3.90 -12.43
N ASP A 267 -15.04 -4.48 -12.55
CA ASP A 267 -15.72 -4.64 -13.83
C ASP A 267 -16.18 -3.29 -14.41
N VAL A 268 -16.77 -2.42 -13.59
CA VAL A 268 -17.13 -1.04 -13.97
C VAL A 268 -15.91 -0.25 -14.41
N ARG A 269 -14.78 -0.37 -13.70
CA ARG A 269 -13.52 0.31 -14.07
C ARG A 269 -12.97 -0.20 -15.40
N ARG A 270 -13.04 -1.50 -15.66
CA ARG A 270 -12.66 -2.10 -16.94
C ARG A 270 -13.52 -1.56 -18.09
N LEU A 271 -14.84 -1.50 -17.89
CA LEU A 271 -15.79 -0.95 -18.86
C LEU A 271 -15.53 0.54 -19.11
N THR A 272 -15.38 1.34 -18.06
CA THR A 272 -15.10 2.79 -18.18
C THR A 272 -13.76 3.04 -18.86
N SER A 273 -12.73 2.25 -18.53
CA SER A 273 -11.42 2.33 -19.19
C SER A 273 -11.48 1.90 -20.66
N ALA A 274 -12.33 0.93 -21.02
CA ALA A 274 -12.58 0.58 -22.41
C ALA A 274 -13.30 1.72 -23.14
N ARG A 275 -14.33 2.32 -22.53
CA ARG A 275 -15.06 3.46 -23.06
C ARG A 275 -14.16 4.66 -23.33
N GLU A 276 -13.35 5.07 -22.36
CA GLU A 276 -12.43 6.21 -22.54
C GLU A 276 -11.32 5.94 -23.56
N ARG A 277 -10.97 4.67 -23.79
CA ARG A 277 -10.07 4.29 -24.88
C ARG A 277 -10.76 4.44 -26.23
N ILE A 278 -12.01 3.97 -26.37
CA ILE A 278 -12.82 4.15 -27.59
C ILE A 278 -13.07 5.64 -27.88
N ARG A 279 -13.41 6.44 -26.84
CA ARG A 279 -13.64 7.88 -27.00
C ARG A 279 -12.39 8.60 -27.49
N ARG A 280 -11.24 8.41 -26.81
CA ARG A 280 -9.96 8.98 -27.26
C ARG A 280 -9.52 8.49 -28.62
N PHE A 281 -10.01 7.33 -29.03
CA PHE A 281 -9.72 6.77 -30.34
C PHE A 281 -10.55 7.44 -31.45
N LEU A 282 -11.85 7.64 -31.23
CA LEU A 282 -12.76 8.21 -32.23
C LEU A 282 -12.65 9.73 -32.40
N PHE A 283 -12.23 10.47 -31.37
CA PHE A 283 -12.24 11.93 -31.34
C PHE A 283 -10.84 12.55 -31.20
N ARG A 284 -9.85 11.95 -31.85
CA ARG A 284 -8.49 12.49 -31.89
C ARG A 284 -8.32 13.28 -33.19
N ASP A 285 -8.77 14.53 -33.15
CA ASP A 285 -8.46 15.53 -34.19
C ASP A 285 -6.98 15.94 -34.13
#